data_AF-A0A8T2ID45-F1
#
_entry.id   AF-A0A8T2ID45-F1
#
_cell.length_a   1.000
_cell.length_b   1.000
_cell.length_c   1.000
_cell.angle_alpha   90.00
_cell.angle_beta   90.00
_cell.angle_gamma   90.00
#
_symmetry.space_group_name_H-M   'P 1'
#
loop_
_entity.id
_entity.type
_entity.pdbx_description
1 polymer ?
#
loop_
_entity_poly.entity_id
_entity_poly.type
_entity_poly.pdbx_seq_one_letter_code
_entity_poly.pdbx_strand_id
1 'polypeptide(L)'
;MAERELIGEQRYEEAIEKYEASIKTEPLVEVYSKRAKERICHCFSKSQRTEEAISVCTEAHRRDPQNPLILQDRAEAFIINEEYEKAVEDFQLAKEMDEENEELKEGLERAQKLLKQSKKRDYYKILGVKRNANKQEVIKAYRKLAQQWHPDNFQSEDEKREAEKKFIDIAAAKEVLTDPEMRQKVDAGEDPLDPENQQGSGHHQHWPFEFNPFGSGNFQFKFHYN
;
A
#
# COMPACT_ATOMS: atom_id res chain seq x y z
N MET A 1 -32.86 -24.03 5.30
CA MET A 1 -31.56 -23.57 5.83
C MET A 1 -31.62 -22.07 5.86
N ALA A 2 -31.43 -21.48 7.03
CA ALA A 2 -31.46 -20.04 7.21
C ALA A 2 -30.21 -19.41 6.55
N GLU A 3 -30.31 -18.18 6.07
CA GLU A 3 -29.20 -17.50 5.35
C GLU A 3 -27.95 -17.38 6.23
N ARG A 4 -28.13 -17.27 7.54
CA ARG A 4 -27.05 -17.23 8.54
C ARG A 4 -26.33 -18.56 8.71
N GLU A 5 -27.02 -19.69 8.54
CA GLU A 5 -26.41 -21.03 8.62
C GLU A 5 -25.44 -21.24 7.46
N LEU A 6 -25.80 -20.79 6.26
CA LEU A 6 -24.94 -20.87 5.07
C LEU A 6 -23.61 -20.13 5.25
N ILE A 7 -23.63 -18.95 5.88
CA ILE A 7 -22.40 -18.21 6.21
C ILE A 7 -21.52 -19.00 7.18
N GLY A 8 -22.13 -19.61 8.21
CA GLY A 8 -21.42 -20.46 9.18
C GLY A 8 -20.78 -21.70 8.55
N GLU A 9 -21.43 -22.25 7.51
CA GLU A 9 -20.90 -23.36 6.68
C GLU A 9 -19.93 -22.90 5.58
N GLN A 10 -19.58 -21.61 5.51
CA GLN A 10 -18.74 -21.00 4.46
C GLN A 10 -19.31 -21.14 3.04
N ARG A 11 -20.62 -21.33 2.91
CA ARG A 11 -21.35 -21.44 1.63
C ARG A 11 -21.78 -20.04 1.16
N TYR A 12 -20.78 -19.19 0.91
CA TYR A 12 -20.99 -17.77 0.64
C TYR A 12 -21.83 -17.49 -0.61
N GLU A 13 -21.61 -18.22 -1.70
CA GLU A 13 -22.37 -18.01 -2.95
C GLU A 13 -23.87 -18.29 -2.75
N GLU A 14 -24.20 -19.41 -2.09
CA GLU A 14 -25.58 -19.76 -1.77
C GLU A 14 -26.22 -18.76 -0.79
N ALA A 15 -25.45 -18.24 0.16
CA ALA A 15 -25.91 -17.20 1.07
C ALA A 15 -26.25 -15.91 0.30
N ILE A 16 -25.40 -15.50 -0.65
CA ILE A 16 -25.61 -14.33 -1.51
C ILE A 16 -26.90 -14.50 -2.31
N GLU A 17 -27.08 -15.63 -3.00
CA GLU A 17 -28.30 -15.90 -3.79
C GLU A 17 -29.57 -15.79 -2.93
N LYS A 18 -29.53 -16.29 -1.69
CA LYS A 18 -30.65 -16.19 -0.75
C LYS A 18 -30.92 -14.75 -0.31
N TYR A 19 -29.89 -13.99 0.03
CA TYR A 19 -30.06 -12.58 0.40
C TYR A 19 -30.56 -11.73 -0.77
N GLU A 20 -30.08 -11.97 -1.99
CA GLU A 20 -30.59 -11.29 -3.19
C GLU A 20 -32.06 -11.64 -3.47
N ALA A 21 -32.45 -12.91 -3.29
CA ALA A 21 -33.85 -13.32 -3.41
C ALA A 21 -34.71 -12.62 -2.35
N SER A 22 -34.25 -12.52 -1.11
CA SER A 22 -34.94 -11.82 -0.01
C SER A 22 -35.18 -10.33 -0.31
N ILE A 23 -34.17 -9.64 -0.88
CA ILE A 23 -34.33 -8.24 -1.30
C ILE A 23 -35.41 -8.09 -2.38
N LYS A 24 -35.52 -9.06 -3.29
CA LYS A 24 -36.55 -9.05 -4.36
C LYS A 24 -37.95 -9.31 -3.84
N THR A 25 -38.11 -10.15 -2.81
CA THR A 25 -39.42 -10.48 -2.24
C THR A 25 -39.98 -9.36 -1.38
N GLU A 26 -39.12 -8.62 -0.66
CA GLU A 26 -39.54 -7.58 0.28
C GLU A 26 -38.80 -6.24 0.05
N PRO A 27 -38.92 -5.63 -1.15
CA PRO A 27 -38.11 -4.47 -1.54
C PRO A 27 -38.44 -3.19 -0.76
N LEU A 28 -39.62 -3.13 -0.14
CA LEU A 28 -40.10 -1.94 0.58
C LEU A 28 -39.68 -1.92 2.06
N VAL A 29 -39.16 -3.02 2.60
CA VAL A 29 -38.75 -3.09 3.99
C VAL A 29 -37.26 -2.78 4.11
N GLU A 30 -36.97 -1.51 4.38
CA GLU A 30 -35.60 -0.98 4.37
C GLU A 30 -34.65 -1.78 5.28
N VAL A 31 -35.11 -2.19 6.47
CA VAL A 31 -34.34 -2.98 7.44
C VAL A 31 -33.83 -4.28 6.84
N TYR A 32 -34.65 -5.00 6.08
CA TYR A 32 -34.22 -6.24 5.41
C TYR A 32 -33.23 -5.96 4.30
N SER A 33 -33.47 -4.91 3.50
CA SER A 33 -32.56 -4.54 2.42
C SER A 33 -31.17 -4.13 2.92
N LYS A 34 -31.09 -3.41 4.05
CA LYS A 34 -29.83 -2.99 4.68
C LYS A 34 -29.05 -4.19 5.17
N ARG A 35 -29.69 -5.05 5.97
CA ARG A 35 -29.07 -6.25 6.53
C ARG A 35 -28.67 -7.27 5.46
N ALA A 36 -29.49 -7.45 4.43
CA ALA A 36 -29.13 -8.31 3.30
C ALA A 36 -27.89 -7.78 2.57
N LYS A 37 -27.77 -6.47 2.35
CA LYS A 37 -26.57 -5.88 1.72
C LYS A 37 -25.32 -5.96 2.58
N GLU A 38 -25.43 -5.72 3.88
CA GLU A 38 -24.35 -5.97 4.86
C GLU A 38 -23.87 -7.42 4.75
N ARG A 39 -24.79 -8.38 4.73
CA ARG A 39 -24.44 -9.80 4.63
C ARG A 39 -23.86 -10.21 3.28
N ILE A 40 -24.34 -9.65 2.18
CA ILE A 40 -23.77 -9.89 0.85
C ILE A 40 -22.34 -9.32 0.77
N CYS A 41 -22.12 -8.10 1.27
CA CYS A 41 -20.79 -7.50 1.41
C CYS A 41 -19.84 -8.43 2.18
N HIS A 42 -20.28 -8.94 3.34
CA HIS A 42 -19.50 -9.89 4.13
C HIS A 42 -19.14 -11.16 3.35
N CYS A 43 -20.11 -11.74 2.63
CA CYS A 43 -19.88 -12.95 1.83
C CYS A 43 -18.87 -12.70 0.69
N PHE A 44 -18.95 -11.57 -0.01
CA PHE A 44 -17.96 -11.22 -1.04
C PHE A 44 -16.56 -11.03 -0.45
N SER A 45 -16.45 -10.35 0.69
CA SER A 45 -15.16 -10.16 1.37
C SER A 45 -14.54 -11.50 1.80
N LYS A 46 -15.31 -12.37 2.48
CA LYS A 46 -14.82 -13.68 2.93
C LYS A 46 -14.54 -14.67 1.79
N SER A 47 -15.24 -14.56 0.67
CA SER A 47 -14.97 -15.36 -0.54
C SER A 47 -13.84 -14.79 -1.42
N GLN A 48 -13.18 -13.71 -1.00
CA GLN A 48 -12.10 -13.04 -1.72
C GLN A 48 -12.50 -12.54 -3.12
N ARG A 49 -13.78 -12.24 -3.32
CA ARG A 49 -14.32 -11.58 -4.53
C ARG A 49 -14.16 -10.07 -4.37
N THR A 50 -12.91 -9.62 -4.48
CA THR A 50 -12.47 -8.29 -4.04
C THR A 50 -13.21 -7.14 -4.71
N GLU A 51 -13.39 -7.18 -6.03
CA GLU A 51 -14.06 -6.11 -6.77
C GLU A 51 -15.55 -5.99 -6.37
N GLU A 52 -16.24 -7.13 -6.30
CA GLU A 52 -17.64 -7.18 -5.86
C GLU A 52 -17.79 -6.75 -4.40
N ALA A 53 -16.87 -7.17 -3.52
CA ALA A 53 -16.84 -6.77 -2.13
C ALA A 53 -16.75 -5.24 -1.99
N ILE A 54 -15.76 -4.61 -2.64
CA ILE A 54 -15.59 -3.14 -2.59
C ILE A 54 -16.85 -2.43 -3.08
N SER A 55 -17.44 -2.89 -4.19
CA SER A 55 -18.65 -2.30 -4.76
C SER A 55 -19.86 -2.41 -3.83
N VAL A 56 -20.16 -3.62 -3.36
CA VAL A 56 -21.35 -3.87 -2.52
C VAL A 56 -21.19 -3.28 -1.13
N CYS A 57 -20.02 -3.39 -0.50
CA CYS A 57 -19.76 -2.78 0.80
C CYS A 57 -19.86 -1.25 0.73
N THR A 58 -19.40 -0.63 -0.37
CA THR A 58 -19.57 0.82 -0.57
C THR A 58 -21.03 1.22 -0.66
N GLU A 59 -21.86 0.44 -1.36
CA GLU A 59 -23.29 0.69 -1.42
C GLU A 59 -23.99 0.45 -0.07
N ALA A 60 -23.58 -0.60 0.65
CA ALA A 60 -24.10 -0.94 1.96
C ALA A 60 -23.78 0.17 2.98
N HIS A 61 -22.54 0.67 3.00
CA HIS A 61 -22.11 1.74 3.89
C HIS A 61 -22.88 3.06 3.62
N ARG A 62 -23.18 3.39 2.35
CA ARG A 62 -24.03 4.55 2.03
C ARG A 62 -25.43 4.46 2.64
N ARG A 63 -25.96 3.25 2.80
CA ARG A 63 -27.31 3.01 3.36
C ARG A 63 -27.29 2.87 4.87
N ASP A 64 -26.21 2.35 5.42
CA ASP A 64 -26.02 2.14 6.85
C ASP A 64 -24.62 2.63 7.28
N PRO A 65 -24.40 3.95 7.38
CA PRO A 65 -23.09 4.51 7.69
C PRO A 65 -22.62 4.21 9.11
N GLN A 66 -23.54 3.80 10.00
CA GLN A 66 -23.29 3.57 11.42
C GLN A 66 -22.96 2.10 11.74
N ASN A 67 -22.57 1.32 10.72
CA ASN A 67 -22.25 -0.10 10.86
C ASN A 67 -20.76 -0.38 10.63
N PRO A 68 -19.98 -0.67 11.69
CA PRO A 68 -18.53 -0.88 11.59
C PRO A 68 -18.16 -2.16 10.86
N LEU A 69 -19.06 -3.17 10.82
CA LEU A 69 -18.78 -4.45 10.14
C LEU A 69 -18.65 -4.27 8.62
N ILE A 70 -19.41 -3.35 8.04
CA ILE A 70 -19.35 -3.04 6.61
C ILE A 70 -17.99 -2.41 6.26
N LEU A 71 -17.51 -1.52 7.12
CA LEU A 71 -16.19 -0.89 6.97
C LEU A 71 -15.07 -1.92 7.15
N GLN A 72 -15.18 -2.82 8.13
CA GLN A 72 -14.23 -3.92 8.33
C GLN A 72 -14.13 -4.81 7.09
N ASP A 73 -15.26 -5.30 6.56
CA ASP A 73 -15.27 -6.19 5.39
C ASP A 73 -14.74 -5.47 4.12
N ARG A 74 -15.01 -4.16 3.98
CA ARG A 74 -14.48 -3.34 2.88
C ARG A 74 -12.98 -3.08 3.02
N ALA A 75 -12.49 -2.83 4.24
CA ALA A 75 -11.09 -2.63 4.53
C ALA A 75 -10.27 -3.89 4.21
N GLU A 76 -10.77 -5.08 4.56
CA GLU A 76 -10.14 -6.35 4.19
C GLU A 76 -10.08 -6.53 2.67
N ALA A 77 -11.13 -6.14 1.94
CA ALA A 77 -11.11 -6.14 0.48
C ALA A 77 -10.07 -5.15 -0.08
N PHE A 78 -9.95 -3.95 0.50
CA PHE A 78 -8.91 -2.99 0.11
C PHE A 78 -7.50 -3.50 0.38
N ILE A 79 -7.27 -4.25 1.47
CA ILE A 79 -5.98 -4.91 1.73
C ILE A 79 -5.63 -5.88 0.59
N ILE A 80 -6.58 -6.73 0.18
CA ILE A 80 -6.37 -7.69 -0.93
C ILE A 80 -6.12 -6.95 -2.25
N ASN A 81 -6.75 -5.79 -2.45
CA ASN A 81 -6.55 -4.95 -3.63
C ASN A 81 -5.27 -4.06 -3.55
N GLU A 82 -4.46 -4.21 -2.51
CA GLU A 82 -3.27 -3.38 -2.23
C GLU A 82 -3.56 -1.87 -2.07
N GLU A 83 -4.81 -1.49 -1.79
CA GLU A 83 -5.25 -0.12 -1.55
C GLU A 83 -5.15 0.21 -0.05
N TYR A 84 -3.93 0.11 0.50
CA TYR A 84 -3.69 0.16 1.94
C TYR A 84 -4.12 1.47 2.60
N GLU A 85 -4.00 2.61 1.92
CA GLU A 85 -4.49 3.90 2.43
C GLU A 85 -6.00 3.86 2.72
N LYS A 86 -6.80 3.30 1.80
CA LYS A 86 -8.25 3.19 1.97
C LYS A 86 -8.61 2.19 3.06
N ALA A 87 -7.86 1.09 3.16
CA ALA A 87 -8.04 0.12 4.24
C ALA A 87 -7.81 0.77 5.62
N VAL A 88 -6.74 1.58 5.77
CA VAL A 88 -6.47 2.29 7.02
C VAL A 88 -7.57 3.28 7.36
N GLU A 89 -8.08 4.03 6.38
CA GLU A 89 -9.21 4.96 6.57
C GLU A 89 -10.47 4.23 7.08
N ASP A 90 -10.86 3.12 6.43
CA ASP A 90 -12.03 2.34 6.83
C ASP A 90 -11.87 1.74 8.25
N PHE A 91 -10.71 1.20 8.58
CA PHE A 91 -10.46 0.67 9.92
C PHE A 91 -10.43 1.75 11.00
N GLN A 92 -9.93 2.96 10.68
CA GLN A 92 -9.98 4.10 11.60
C GLN A 92 -11.42 4.50 11.89
N LEU A 93 -12.23 4.66 10.85
CA LEU A 93 -13.65 4.97 10.99
C LEU A 93 -14.39 3.88 11.78
N ALA A 94 -14.15 2.60 11.47
CA ALA A 94 -14.77 1.50 12.20
C ALA A 94 -14.38 1.50 13.69
N LYS A 95 -13.10 1.76 14.00
CA LYS A 95 -12.60 1.82 15.37
C LYS A 95 -13.20 2.98 16.17
N GLU A 96 -13.44 4.13 15.54
CA GLU A 96 -14.13 5.27 16.19
C GLU A 96 -15.58 4.93 16.60
N MET A 97 -16.18 3.93 15.97
CA MET A 97 -17.55 3.48 16.25
C MET A 97 -17.60 2.40 17.34
N ASP A 98 -16.54 1.60 17.46
CA ASP A 98 -16.42 0.49 18.41
C ASP A 98 -14.97 0.37 18.92
N GLU A 99 -14.60 1.25 19.86
CA GLU A 99 -13.22 1.39 20.36
C GLU A 99 -12.70 0.14 21.09
N GLU A 100 -13.59 -0.69 21.65
CA GLU A 100 -13.23 -1.89 22.42
C GLU A 100 -13.09 -3.14 21.55
N ASN A 101 -13.36 -3.03 20.25
CA ASN A 101 -13.29 -4.15 19.32
C ASN A 101 -11.84 -4.51 18.96
N GLU A 102 -11.34 -5.61 19.54
CA GLU A 102 -9.98 -6.08 19.28
C GLU A 102 -9.74 -6.46 17.82
N GLU A 103 -10.74 -7.00 17.11
CA GLU A 103 -10.57 -7.36 15.68
C GLU A 103 -10.33 -6.10 14.82
N LEU A 104 -10.99 -4.98 15.13
CA LEU A 104 -10.78 -3.71 14.45
C LEU A 104 -9.41 -3.11 14.76
N LYS A 105 -8.93 -3.25 16.01
CA LYS A 105 -7.58 -2.80 16.40
C LYS A 105 -6.51 -3.60 15.66
N GLU A 106 -6.63 -4.93 15.64
CA GLU A 106 -5.71 -5.81 14.92
C GLU A 106 -5.73 -5.56 13.40
N GLY A 107 -6.93 -5.34 12.84
CA GLY A 107 -7.11 -4.97 11.44
C GLY A 107 -6.41 -3.66 11.09
N LEU A 108 -6.61 -2.62 11.92
CA LEU A 108 -5.97 -1.32 11.75
C LEU A 108 -4.44 -1.41 11.81
N GLU A 109 -3.89 -2.11 12.81
CA GLU A 109 -2.44 -2.27 12.96
C GLU A 109 -1.85 -2.99 11.74
N ARG A 110 -2.54 -4.04 11.25
CA ARG A 110 -2.15 -4.77 10.05
C ARG A 110 -2.15 -3.88 8.81
N ALA A 111 -3.22 -3.10 8.61
CA ALA A 111 -3.33 -2.18 7.49
C ALA A 111 -2.24 -1.09 7.52
N GLN A 112 -1.96 -0.51 8.69
CA GLN A 112 -0.90 0.48 8.89
C GLN A 112 0.49 -0.11 8.63
N LYS A 113 0.75 -1.34 9.08
CA LYS A 113 2.00 -2.04 8.81
C LYS A 113 2.19 -2.29 7.31
N LEU A 114 1.15 -2.73 6.62
CA LEU A 114 1.18 -2.95 5.16
C LEU A 114 1.38 -1.64 4.41
N LEU A 115 0.69 -0.57 4.80
CA LEU A 115 0.88 0.78 4.26
C LEU A 115 2.32 1.29 4.46
N LYS A 116 2.89 1.07 5.65
CA LYS A 116 4.29 1.43 5.91
C LYS A 116 5.25 0.59 5.07
N GLN A 117 4.97 -0.70 4.88
CA GLN A 117 5.77 -1.59 4.03
C GLN A 117 5.68 -1.23 2.55
N SER A 118 4.50 -0.85 2.04
CA SER A 118 4.32 -0.46 0.64
C SER A 118 5.05 0.84 0.30
N LYS A 119 5.23 1.73 1.28
CA LYS A 119 5.99 2.98 1.15
C LYS A 119 7.50 2.80 1.30
N LYS A 120 7.96 1.72 1.94
CA LYS A 120 9.40 1.45 2.12
C LYS A 120 10.07 1.13 0.78
N ARG A 121 11.22 1.74 0.54
CA ARG A 121 12.02 1.46 -0.67
C ARG A 121 12.78 0.14 -0.51
N ASP A 122 12.53 -0.81 -1.41
CA ASP A 122 13.37 -2.01 -1.51
C ASP A 122 14.60 -1.72 -2.39
N TYR A 123 15.66 -1.23 -1.77
CA TYR A 123 16.92 -0.86 -2.43
C TYR A 123 17.57 -2.02 -3.21
N TYR A 124 17.42 -3.25 -2.74
CA TYR A 124 17.95 -4.44 -3.42
C TYR A 124 17.16 -4.71 -4.70
N LYS A 125 15.82 -4.61 -4.63
CA LYS A 125 14.93 -4.75 -5.79
C LYS A 125 15.14 -3.62 -6.82
N ILE A 126 15.34 -2.38 -6.37
CA ILE A 126 15.62 -1.22 -7.24
C ILE A 126 16.89 -1.46 -8.08
N LEU A 127 17.97 -1.95 -7.47
CA LEU A 127 19.20 -2.27 -8.21
C LEU A 127 19.18 -3.65 -8.89
N GLY A 128 18.18 -4.47 -8.63
CA GLY A 128 18.09 -5.84 -9.16
C GLY A 128 19.20 -6.75 -8.66
N VAL A 129 19.67 -6.54 -7.42
CA VAL A 129 20.74 -7.33 -6.79
C VAL A 129 20.19 -8.17 -5.63
N LYS A 130 20.88 -9.27 -5.30
CA LYS A 130 20.51 -10.10 -4.14
C LYS A 130 20.85 -9.38 -2.83
N ARG A 131 20.16 -9.73 -1.73
CA ARG A 131 20.44 -9.18 -0.38
C ARG A 131 21.87 -9.42 0.09
N ASN A 132 22.51 -10.52 -0.35
CA ASN A 132 23.91 -10.83 -0.04
C ASN A 132 24.91 -10.21 -1.04
N ALA A 133 24.48 -9.33 -1.94
CA ALA A 133 25.36 -8.74 -2.94
C ALA A 133 26.50 -7.95 -2.29
N ASN A 134 27.71 -8.10 -2.79
CA ASN A 134 28.85 -7.35 -2.31
C ASN A 134 28.85 -5.91 -2.88
N LYS A 135 29.70 -5.04 -2.30
CA LYS A 135 29.78 -3.63 -2.71
C LYS A 135 30.11 -3.43 -4.19
N GLN A 136 30.90 -4.33 -4.79
CA GLN A 136 31.26 -4.24 -6.22
C GLN A 136 30.07 -4.58 -7.12
N GLU A 137 29.26 -5.56 -6.75
CA GLU A 137 28.03 -5.94 -7.46
C GLU A 137 27.00 -4.81 -7.43
N VAL A 138 26.81 -4.17 -6.26
CA VAL A 138 25.95 -2.98 -6.10
C VAL A 138 26.41 -1.85 -7.02
N ILE A 139 27.71 -1.53 -7.03
CA ILE A 139 28.26 -0.47 -7.90
C ILE A 139 28.11 -0.83 -9.38
N LYS A 140 28.31 -2.09 -9.75
CA LYS A 140 28.16 -2.56 -11.13
C LYS A 140 26.71 -2.44 -11.61
N ALA A 141 25.75 -2.85 -10.77
CA ALA A 141 24.32 -2.73 -11.06
C ALA A 141 23.91 -1.25 -11.21
N TYR A 142 24.36 -0.40 -10.28
CA TYR A 142 24.15 1.04 -10.34
C TYR A 142 24.63 1.63 -11.67
N ARG A 143 25.88 1.36 -12.09
CA ARG A 143 26.43 1.91 -13.34
C ARG A 143 25.59 1.52 -14.56
N LYS A 144 25.13 0.27 -14.61
CA LYS A 144 24.28 -0.23 -15.71
C LYS A 144 22.93 0.50 -15.73
N LEU A 145 22.27 0.61 -14.59
CA LEU A 145 20.96 1.25 -14.47
C LEU A 145 21.02 2.76 -14.65
N ALA A 146 22.06 3.42 -14.13
CA ALA A 146 22.32 4.84 -14.32
C ALA A 146 22.53 5.19 -15.79
N GLN A 147 23.25 4.35 -16.54
CA GLN A 147 23.40 4.53 -17.99
C GLN A 147 22.08 4.31 -18.73
N GLN A 148 21.25 3.37 -18.29
CA GLN A 148 19.97 3.06 -18.93
C GLN A 148 18.92 4.16 -18.69
N TRP A 149 18.81 4.64 -17.45
CA TRP A 149 17.81 5.62 -17.01
C TRP A 149 18.33 7.06 -16.99
N HIS A 150 19.43 7.34 -17.69
CA HIS A 150 19.91 8.71 -17.86
C HIS A 150 18.87 9.52 -18.67
N PRO A 151 18.47 10.72 -18.24
CA PRO A 151 17.47 11.54 -18.94
C PRO A 151 17.79 11.79 -20.41
N ASP A 152 19.07 11.90 -20.77
CA ASP A 152 19.54 12.08 -22.16
C ASP A 152 19.12 10.93 -23.12
N ASN A 153 18.75 9.76 -22.59
CA ASN A 153 18.28 8.65 -23.41
C ASN A 153 16.80 8.80 -23.83
N PHE A 154 16.08 9.77 -23.26
CA PHE A 154 14.64 9.93 -23.43
C PHE A 154 14.31 11.26 -24.10
N GLN A 155 13.37 11.24 -25.04
CA GLN A 155 13.06 12.38 -25.90
C GLN A 155 11.84 13.18 -25.39
N SER A 156 10.82 12.48 -24.90
CA SER A 156 9.61 13.15 -24.38
C SER A 156 9.80 13.62 -22.93
N GLU A 157 9.14 14.71 -22.57
CA GLU A 157 9.19 15.26 -21.22
C GLU A 157 8.57 14.33 -20.17
N ASP A 158 7.58 13.52 -20.55
CA ASP A 158 6.98 12.53 -19.67
C ASP A 158 7.97 11.39 -19.38
N GLU A 159 8.63 10.85 -20.41
CA GLU A 159 9.66 9.81 -20.23
C GLU A 159 10.88 10.32 -19.46
N LYS A 160 11.31 11.56 -19.69
CA LYS A 160 12.39 12.17 -18.91
C LYS A 160 12.03 12.28 -17.43
N ARG A 161 10.80 12.70 -17.11
CA ARG A 161 10.31 12.74 -15.72
C ARG A 161 10.25 11.36 -15.08
N GLU A 162 9.86 10.32 -15.83
CA GLU A 162 9.90 8.94 -15.34
C GLU A 162 11.33 8.43 -15.13
N ALA A 163 12.22 8.72 -16.07
CA ALA A 163 13.63 8.36 -16.00
C ALA A 163 14.32 9.04 -14.80
N GLU A 164 14.02 10.32 -14.57
CA GLU A 164 14.49 11.08 -13.42
C GLU A 164 14.07 10.42 -12.10
N LYS A 165 12.78 10.09 -11.93
CA LYS A 165 12.29 9.38 -10.74
C LYS A 165 13.05 8.08 -10.50
N LYS A 166 13.21 7.26 -11.55
CA LYS A 166 13.96 6.00 -11.46
C LYS A 166 15.43 6.23 -11.13
N PHE A 167 16.06 7.25 -11.74
CA PHE A 167 17.45 7.59 -11.49
C PHE A 167 17.69 8.00 -10.04
N ILE A 168 16.77 8.78 -9.45
CA ILE A 168 16.80 9.14 -8.03
C ILE A 168 16.75 7.89 -7.16
N ASP A 169 15.83 6.95 -7.43
CA ASP A 169 15.73 5.69 -6.68
C ASP A 169 17.00 4.82 -6.83
N ILE A 170 17.55 4.74 -8.05
CA ILE A 170 18.78 3.99 -8.35
C ILE A 170 19.98 4.58 -7.58
N ALA A 171 20.10 5.90 -7.54
CA ALA A 171 21.16 6.59 -6.80
C ALA A 171 21.02 6.37 -5.29
N ALA A 172 19.80 6.52 -4.76
CA ALA A 172 19.47 6.25 -3.36
C ALA A 172 19.88 4.82 -2.94
N ALA A 173 19.51 3.83 -3.76
CA ALA A 173 19.84 2.44 -3.51
C ALA A 173 21.33 2.16 -3.53
N LYS A 174 22.08 2.78 -4.43
CA LYS A 174 23.55 2.67 -4.42
C LYS A 174 24.13 3.27 -3.15
N GLU A 175 23.66 4.43 -2.72
CA GLU A 175 24.18 5.09 -1.53
C GLU A 175 23.96 4.21 -0.29
N VAL A 176 22.71 3.84 -0.05
CA VAL A 176 22.28 3.03 1.09
C VAL A 176 22.98 1.66 1.13
N LEU A 177 23.10 0.96 0.00
CA LEU A 177 23.70 -0.38 -0.02
C LEU A 177 25.24 -0.39 -0.03
N THR A 178 25.88 0.77 -0.28
CA THR A 178 27.35 0.88 -0.24
C THR A 178 27.90 1.42 1.08
N ASP A 179 27.04 2.02 1.91
CA ASP A 179 27.31 2.41 3.28
C ASP A 179 26.99 1.25 4.25
N PRO A 180 27.95 0.77 5.07
CA PRO A 180 27.72 -0.34 5.98
C PRO A 180 26.63 -0.10 7.02
N GLU A 181 26.51 1.12 7.56
CA GLU A 181 25.55 1.45 8.61
C GLU A 181 24.13 1.56 8.04
N MET A 182 23.97 2.25 6.91
CA MET A 182 22.67 2.35 6.23
C MET A 182 22.20 0.99 5.73
N ARG A 183 23.11 0.17 5.20
CA ARG A 183 22.78 -1.19 4.78
C ARG A 183 22.33 -2.05 5.95
N GLN A 184 22.97 -1.93 7.11
CA GLN A 184 22.56 -2.65 8.31
C GLN A 184 21.13 -2.28 8.73
N LYS A 185 20.74 -0.99 8.65
CA LYS A 185 19.37 -0.55 8.90
C LYS A 185 18.37 -1.19 7.93
N VAL A 186 18.69 -1.20 6.64
CA VAL A 186 17.85 -1.88 5.62
C VAL A 186 17.72 -3.37 5.90
N ASP A 187 18.81 -4.02 6.31
CA ASP A 187 18.82 -5.44 6.64
C ASP A 187 18.03 -5.74 7.94
N ALA A 188 17.94 -4.78 8.86
CA ALA A 188 17.07 -4.80 10.03
C ALA A 188 15.60 -4.46 9.71
N GLY A 189 15.28 -4.09 8.47
CA GLY A 189 13.93 -3.72 8.02
C GLY A 189 13.56 -2.26 8.29
N GLU A 190 14.53 -1.41 8.63
CA GLU A 190 14.39 0.03 8.75
C GLU A 190 14.77 0.70 7.43
N ASP A 191 14.03 1.75 7.04
CA ASP A 191 14.43 2.56 5.90
C ASP A 191 15.28 3.75 6.40
N PRO A 192 16.58 3.81 6.07
CA PRO A 192 17.47 4.87 6.54
C PRO A 192 17.15 6.24 5.94
N LEU A 193 16.37 6.29 4.86
CA LEU A 193 15.94 7.54 4.20
C LEU A 193 14.49 7.91 4.56
N ASP A 194 13.83 7.18 5.46
CA ASP A 194 12.49 7.50 5.93
C ASP A 194 12.50 8.81 6.75
N PRO A 195 11.73 9.84 6.36
CA PRO A 195 11.64 11.11 7.09
C PRO A 195 11.25 10.95 8.57
N GLU A 196 10.48 9.91 8.89
CA GLU A 196 10.01 9.64 10.25
C GLU A 196 11.15 9.15 11.16
N ASN A 197 12.12 8.42 10.61
CA ASN A 197 13.31 7.94 11.32
C ASN A 197 14.38 9.04 11.54
N GLN A 198 14.25 10.21 10.93
CA GLN A 198 15.19 11.34 11.10
C GLN A 198 14.87 12.25 12.29
N GLN A 199 13.74 12.06 13.01
CA GLN A 199 13.39 12.89 14.17
C GLN A 199 14.27 12.70 15.42
N GLY A 200 15.21 11.73 15.41
CA GLY A 200 16.14 11.47 16.52
C GLY A 200 17.55 12.08 16.38
N SER A 201 17.87 12.77 15.29
CA SER A 201 19.18 13.41 15.10
C SER A 201 18.99 14.68 14.29
N GLY A 202 19.20 15.84 14.94
CA GLY A 202 18.95 17.16 14.38
C GLY A 202 19.82 17.47 13.17
N HIS A 203 19.44 16.97 12.00
CA HIS A 203 19.90 17.42 10.70
C HIS A 203 18.66 17.67 9.82
N HIS A 204 18.61 18.90 9.32
CA HIS A 204 17.51 19.48 8.55
C HIS A 204 17.10 18.64 7.35
N GLN A 205 15.84 18.84 6.95
CA GLN A 205 15.25 18.46 5.66
C GLN A 205 16.19 18.78 4.49
N HIS A 206 17.05 17.83 4.16
CA HIS A 206 17.90 17.73 2.97
C HIS A 206 18.33 16.27 2.94
N TRP A 207 18.54 15.70 1.76
CA TRP A 207 19.29 14.46 1.63
C TRP A 207 20.55 14.53 2.53
N PRO A 208 20.98 13.44 3.22
CA PRO A 208 22.05 13.52 4.24
C PRO A 208 23.42 13.93 3.68
N PHE A 209 23.53 14.02 2.36
CA PHE A 209 24.61 14.61 1.59
C PHE A 209 23.99 15.57 0.57
N GLU A 210 24.73 16.56 0.07
CA GLU A 210 24.36 17.43 -1.06
C GLU A 210 24.09 16.60 -2.35
N PHE A 211 23.10 15.71 -2.34
CA PHE A 211 22.62 14.98 -3.48
C PHE A 211 21.47 15.78 -4.06
N ASN A 212 21.86 16.85 -4.74
CA ASN A 212 20.99 17.50 -5.69
C ASN A 212 21.45 16.99 -7.07
N PRO A 213 20.79 15.97 -7.66
CA PRO A 213 21.21 15.41 -8.95
C PRO A 213 21.21 16.46 -10.07
N PHE A 214 20.66 17.65 -9.80
CA PHE A 214 20.56 18.78 -10.72
C PHE A 214 21.02 20.14 -10.14
N GLY A 215 21.79 20.22 -9.03
CA GLY A 215 22.29 21.54 -8.60
C GLY A 215 23.36 21.61 -7.51
N SER A 216 24.51 22.18 -7.89
CA SER A 216 25.51 22.89 -7.07
C SER A 216 25.69 22.49 -5.60
N GLY A 217 26.29 21.31 -5.40
CA GLY A 217 27.00 20.87 -4.21
C GLY A 217 28.07 19.85 -4.65
N ASN A 218 28.96 19.39 -3.78
CA ASN A 218 30.26 18.73 -4.08
C ASN A 218 30.30 17.48 -5.01
N PHE A 219 29.20 17.12 -5.68
CA PHE A 219 29.15 16.32 -6.91
C PHE A 219 28.59 17.17 -8.08
N GLN A 220 29.47 17.74 -8.92
CA GLN A 220 29.05 18.33 -10.19
C GLN A 220 28.85 17.25 -11.26
N PHE A 221 27.60 16.89 -11.59
CA PHE A 221 27.26 16.35 -12.90
C PHE A 221 27.09 17.52 -13.88
N LYS A 222 28.07 17.74 -14.77
CA LYS A 222 27.98 18.75 -15.83
C LYS A 222 27.34 18.13 -17.08
N PHE A 223 26.07 18.43 -17.31
CA PHE A 223 25.40 18.19 -18.60
C PHE A 223 25.99 19.15 -19.63
N HIS A 224 26.81 18.64 -20.57
CA HIS A 224 27.26 19.41 -21.72
C HIS A 224 26.35 19.08 -22.89
N TYR A 225 25.53 20.05 -23.27
CA TYR A 225 24.78 20.03 -24.52
C TYR A 225 25.74 20.45 -25.63
N ASN A 226 26.02 19.55 -26.58
CA ASN A 226 26.65 19.88 -27.86
C ASN A 226 25.57 20.03 -28.93
#